data_AF-A0A352BS47-F1
#
_entry.id   AF-A0A352BS47-F1
#
_cell.length_a   1.000
_cell.length_b   1.000
_cell.length_c   1.000
_cell.angle_alpha   90.00
_cell.angle_beta   90.00
_cell.angle_gamma   90.00
#
_symmetry.space_group_name_H-M   'P 1'
#
loop_
_entity.id
_entity.type
_entity.pdbx_description
1 polymer ?
#
loop_
_entity_poly.entity_id
_entity_poly.type
_entity_poly.pdbx_seq_one_letter_code
_entity_poly.pdbx_strand_id
1 'polypeptide(L)'
;MSVVLLAGCQNNSDKQHSNSDMAQDRPYFNWEGATIYFMLTDRFNNGDPSNDVNFERTEPTAVLRGFAGGDIAGVTQKIESGYFNALGVHALWLTPLVEQIHAGTDEGTGFTYGYHGYWAKDWTVLDPNFGTQDELKTMIETAHEHGIRVLLDAVVNHHGPQTEADGIWPEDWVRRGPTCTHDSYAGGTSCNLVENLPDVLTESNQEIALPPQLVEKWKNEGRLEQEMAELDAFFERTGYPRAPRFYIMKWLSDYVADYGIDGFRVDTAKHTEVTVWEEFRVICDAAFAQWKQENPEAVLDQSPFYLVGEVYSYDIHHMKDYDFGDRRENFFNNSFDALINFHIKGTQDLSLEELYSDYSNILNGPMDGFGTLNFMSSHDDGSPF
;
A
#
# COMPACT_ATOMS: atom_id res chain seq x y z
N MET A 1 63.96 -12.07 -52.33
CA MET A 1 62.49 -12.18 -52.17
C MET A 1 62.27 -13.22 -51.09
N SER A 2 61.74 -12.95 -49.90
CA SER A 2 60.92 -11.85 -49.41
C SER A 2 61.29 -11.55 -47.97
N VAL A 3 61.18 -10.28 -47.58
CA VAL A 3 61.31 -9.80 -46.19
C VAL A 3 59.95 -9.95 -45.52
N VAL A 4 59.90 -10.56 -44.33
CA VAL A 4 58.74 -10.51 -43.44
C VAL A 4 59.13 -9.66 -42.23
N LEU A 5 58.48 -8.50 -42.09
CA LEU A 5 58.56 -7.66 -40.90
C LEU A 5 57.62 -8.21 -39.82
N LEU A 6 58.16 -8.43 -38.61
CA LEU A 6 57.37 -8.50 -37.38
C LEU A 6 57.74 -7.28 -36.54
N ALA A 7 56.85 -6.29 -36.52
CA ALA A 7 56.93 -5.14 -35.63
C ALA A 7 56.30 -5.50 -34.28
N GLY A 8 57.11 -5.46 -33.22
CA GLY A 8 56.64 -5.37 -31.85
C GLY A 8 56.63 -3.91 -31.42
N CYS A 9 55.54 -3.46 -30.80
CA CYS A 9 55.49 -2.22 -30.05
C CYS A 9 55.05 -2.51 -28.61
N GLN A 10 55.93 -2.16 -27.67
CA GLN A 10 55.60 -1.94 -26.27
C GLN A 10 54.65 -0.75 -26.16
N ASN A 11 53.64 -0.85 -25.29
CA ASN A 11 53.00 0.32 -24.73
C ASN A 11 53.14 0.28 -23.20
N ASN A 12 53.90 1.25 -22.70
CA ASN A 12 53.94 1.66 -21.32
C ASN A 12 52.72 2.55 -21.06
N SER A 13 51.89 2.21 -20.07
CA SER A 13 51.16 3.23 -19.32
C SER A 13 50.71 2.65 -17.99
N ASP A 14 51.44 3.00 -16.93
CA ASP A 14 50.88 3.11 -15.59
C ASP A 14 49.61 3.95 -15.66
N LYS A 15 48.47 3.31 -15.44
CA LYS A 15 47.25 3.99 -15.03
C LYS A 15 46.95 3.53 -13.62
N GLN A 16 47.07 4.49 -12.70
CA GLN A 16 46.47 4.46 -11.39
C GLN A 16 45.04 3.90 -11.51
N HIS A 17 44.78 2.78 -10.84
CA HIS A 17 43.42 2.40 -10.51
C HIS A 17 42.88 3.48 -9.57
N SER A 18 42.13 4.43 -10.11
CA SER A 18 41.21 5.23 -9.33
C SER A 18 40.17 4.29 -8.77
N ASN A 19 40.09 4.20 -7.44
CA ASN A 19 38.94 3.71 -6.72
C ASN A 19 37.75 4.62 -7.05
N SER A 20 37.04 4.32 -8.13
CA SER A 20 35.74 4.88 -8.45
C SER A 20 34.98 3.76 -9.16
N ASP A 21 34.02 3.19 -8.44
CA ASP A 21 33.02 2.20 -8.85
C ASP A 21 33.04 0.96 -7.93
N MET A 22 32.76 1.20 -6.65
CA MET A 22 31.92 0.26 -5.90
C MET A 22 30.47 0.65 -6.15
N ALA A 23 30.01 0.52 -7.40
CA ALA A 23 28.60 0.27 -7.60
C ALA A 23 28.37 -1.12 -7.00
N GLN A 24 27.74 -1.18 -5.82
CA GLN A 24 27.35 -2.46 -5.23
C GLN A 24 26.64 -3.27 -6.31
N ASP A 25 27.08 -4.50 -6.51
CA ASP A 25 26.48 -5.50 -7.40
C ASP A 25 25.12 -5.92 -6.82
N ARG A 26 24.19 -4.96 -6.76
CA ARG A 26 22.83 -5.18 -6.26
C ARG A 26 22.09 -5.97 -7.32
N PRO A 27 21.42 -7.07 -6.95
CA PRO A 27 20.68 -7.87 -7.91
C PRO A 27 19.63 -7.01 -8.63
N TYR A 28 19.52 -7.19 -9.94
CA TYR A 28 18.50 -6.54 -10.75
C TYR A 28 17.09 -6.87 -10.21
N PHE A 29 16.28 -5.84 -10.02
CA PHE A 29 14.89 -5.96 -9.55
C PHE A 29 13.91 -5.55 -10.66
N ASN A 30 12.83 -6.31 -10.80
CA ASN A 30 11.70 -5.99 -11.69
C ASN A 30 10.39 -6.41 -11.01
N TRP A 31 9.44 -5.47 -10.90
CA TRP A 31 8.10 -5.72 -10.35
C TRP A 31 7.35 -6.83 -11.09
N GLU A 32 7.49 -6.94 -12.41
CA GLU A 32 6.80 -7.96 -13.21
C GLU A 32 7.24 -9.40 -12.89
N GLY A 33 8.45 -9.56 -12.34
CA GLY A 33 8.99 -10.85 -11.90
C GLY A 33 9.09 -11.00 -10.38
N ALA A 34 8.61 -10.02 -9.61
CA ALA A 34 8.77 -9.98 -8.17
C ALA A 34 7.82 -10.97 -7.47
N THR A 35 8.33 -11.68 -6.47
CA THR A 35 7.48 -12.44 -5.53
C THR A 35 7.14 -11.54 -4.35
N ILE A 36 5.86 -11.22 -4.20
CA ILE A 36 5.32 -10.42 -3.09
C ILE A 36 4.78 -11.36 -2.00
N TYR A 37 5.19 -11.13 -0.76
CA TYR A 37 4.67 -11.84 0.42
C TYR A 37 3.68 -10.94 1.16
N PHE A 38 2.38 -11.19 0.97
CA PHE A 38 1.36 -10.56 1.79
C PHE A 38 1.34 -11.18 3.19
N MET A 39 1.27 -10.34 4.21
CA MET A 39 1.08 -10.79 5.59
C MET A 39 0.02 -9.95 6.30
N LEU A 40 -0.89 -10.64 7.00
CA LEU A 40 -1.71 -10.00 8.02
C LEU A 40 -0.82 -9.78 9.25
N THR A 41 -0.39 -8.55 9.48
CA THR A 41 0.66 -8.22 10.48
C THR A 41 0.35 -8.83 11.85
N ASP A 42 -0.88 -8.63 12.34
CA ASP A 42 -1.40 -9.18 13.61
C ASP A 42 -1.28 -10.71 13.74
N ARG A 43 -1.20 -11.43 12.63
CA ARG A 43 -1.22 -12.91 12.59
C ARG A 43 0.12 -13.52 12.21
N PHE A 44 1.15 -12.70 11.99
CA PHE A 44 2.40 -13.18 11.44
C PHE A 44 3.39 -13.63 12.53
N ASN A 45 3.91 -12.68 13.32
CA ASN A 45 4.88 -12.98 14.37
C ASN A 45 4.77 -11.91 15.46
N ASN A 46 4.53 -12.31 16.71
CA ASN A 46 4.54 -11.42 17.87
C ASN A 46 5.99 -11.25 18.33
N GLY A 47 6.54 -10.07 18.12
CA GLY A 47 7.92 -9.71 18.43
C GLY A 47 8.05 -8.94 19.74
N ASP A 48 7.02 -8.21 20.15
CA ASP A 48 6.93 -7.48 21.41
C ASP A 48 5.56 -7.65 22.09
N PRO A 49 5.41 -8.62 23.01
CA PRO A 49 4.17 -8.81 23.76
C PRO A 49 3.78 -7.61 24.65
N SER A 50 4.65 -6.62 24.83
CA SER A 50 4.35 -5.45 25.64
C SER A 50 3.30 -4.53 25.00
N ASN A 51 3.11 -4.63 23.68
CA ASN A 51 2.16 -3.84 22.91
C ASN A 51 0.85 -4.59 22.55
N ASP A 52 0.65 -5.82 23.07
CA ASP A 52 -0.51 -6.67 22.76
C ASP A 52 -1.86 -6.04 23.14
N VAL A 53 -1.89 -5.12 24.10
CA VAL A 53 -3.13 -4.50 24.60
C VAL A 53 -3.01 -2.98 24.65
N ASN A 54 -3.68 -2.30 23.72
CA ASN A 54 -3.87 -0.85 23.73
C ASN A 54 -5.35 -0.47 23.68
N PHE A 55 -5.64 0.79 24.04
CA PHE A 55 -6.98 1.39 24.06
C PHE A 55 -8.03 0.59 24.85
N GLU A 56 -7.60 -0.14 25.88
CA GLU A 56 -8.46 -1.00 26.70
C GLU A 56 -9.22 -2.09 25.90
N ARG A 57 -8.70 -2.48 24.71
CA ARG A 57 -9.26 -3.53 23.84
C ARG A 57 -9.13 -4.93 24.46
N THR A 58 -9.98 -5.20 25.45
CA THR A 58 -9.93 -6.40 26.30
C THR A 58 -11.25 -7.17 26.34
N GLU A 59 -12.28 -6.70 25.63
CA GLU A 59 -13.58 -7.37 25.59
C GLU A 59 -13.48 -8.73 24.89
N PRO A 60 -14.24 -9.75 25.36
CA PRO A 60 -14.28 -11.05 24.69
C PRO A 60 -14.74 -10.93 23.25
N THR A 61 -13.88 -11.31 22.30
CA THR A 61 -14.19 -11.31 20.87
C THR A 61 -14.74 -12.65 20.40
N ALA A 62 -15.33 -12.64 19.20
CA ALA A 62 -15.55 -13.89 18.48
C ALA A 62 -14.20 -14.54 18.07
N VAL A 63 -14.28 -15.78 17.59
CA VAL A 63 -13.11 -16.60 17.22
C VAL A 63 -12.30 -15.89 16.13
N LEU A 64 -11.00 -15.66 16.39
CA LEU A 64 -10.09 -14.96 15.48
C LEU A 64 -10.52 -13.52 15.13
N ARG A 65 -11.31 -12.87 16.00
CA ARG A 65 -11.81 -11.50 15.82
C ARG A 65 -11.17 -10.46 16.75
N GLY A 66 -10.20 -10.86 17.57
CA GLY A 66 -9.36 -9.96 18.36
C GLY A 66 -7.95 -9.86 17.79
N PHE A 67 -7.15 -8.97 18.39
CA PHE A 67 -5.71 -8.92 18.16
C PHE A 67 -5.05 -10.21 18.67
N ALA A 68 -4.14 -10.76 17.87
CA ALA A 68 -3.32 -11.92 18.20
C ALA A 68 -1.86 -11.53 18.52
N GLY A 69 -1.50 -10.25 18.33
CA GLY A 69 -0.26 -9.65 18.81
C GLY A 69 0.90 -9.68 17.81
N GLY A 70 0.66 -10.03 16.54
CA GLY A 70 1.69 -9.88 15.52
C GLY A 70 2.00 -8.40 15.24
N ASP A 71 3.28 -8.06 15.16
CA ASP A 71 3.74 -6.68 15.19
C ASP A 71 4.95 -6.43 14.26
N ILE A 72 5.31 -5.16 14.08
CA ILE A 72 6.41 -4.72 13.23
C ILE A 72 7.76 -5.28 13.71
N ALA A 73 7.99 -5.33 15.03
CA ALA A 73 9.21 -5.91 15.58
C ALA A 73 9.35 -7.39 15.19
N GLY A 74 8.25 -8.13 15.17
CA GLY A 74 8.17 -9.51 14.76
C GLY A 74 8.43 -9.69 13.27
N VAL A 75 8.00 -8.74 12.42
CA VAL A 75 8.37 -8.71 11.00
C VAL A 75 9.87 -8.51 10.84
N THR A 76 10.45 -7.52 11.54
CA THR A 76 11.90 -7.25 11.54
C THR A 76 12.71 -8.49 11.91
N GLN A 77 12.34 -9.18 13.00
CA GLN A 77 13.00 -10.43 13.42
C GLN A 77 13.01 -11.50 12.32
N LYS A 78 11.94 -11.59 11.52
CA LYS A 78 11.87 -12.56 10.41
C LYS A 78 12.72 -12.15 9.22
N ILE A 79 12.81 -10.86 8.92
CA ILE A 79 13.74 -10.33 7.90
C ILE A 79 15.18 -10.68 8.30
N GLU A 80 15.59 -10.32 9.52
CA GLU A 80 16.94 -10.56 10.05
C GLU A 80 17.30 -12.06 10.05
N SER A 81 16.33 -12.92 10.37
CA SER A 81 16.53 -14.38 10.35
C SER A 81 16.77 -14.96 8.94
N GLY A 82 16.55 -14.17 7.89
CA GLY A 82 16.65 -14.60 6.50
C GLY A 82 15.44 -15.39 5.99
N TYR A 83 14.32 -15.41 6.73
CA TYR A 83 13.12 -16.17 6.38
C TYR A 83 12.62 -15.83 4.97
N PHE A 84 12.48 -14.54 4.66
CA PHE A 84 11.96 -14.07 3.38
C PHE A 84 12.93 -14.33 2.22
N ASN A 85 14.24 -14.10 2.43
CA ASN A 85 15.25 -14.41 1.42
C ASN A 85 15.29 -15.91 1.09
N ALA A 86 15.14 -16.79 2.09
CA ALA A 86 15.10 -18.24 1.90
C ALA A 86 13.88 -18.70 1.06
N LEU A 87 12.78 -17.94 1.12
CA LEU A 87 11.60 -18.16 0.29
C LEU A 87 11.70 -17.54 -1.12
N GLY A 88 12.73 -16.72 -1.39
CA GLY A 88 12.84 -15.97 -2.65
C GLY A 88 11.88 -14.79 -2.74
N VAL A 89 11.47 -14.23 -1.59
CA VAL A 89 10.59 -13.05 -1.54
C VAL A 89 11.39 -11.80 -1.90
N HIS A 90 10.79 -10.96 -2.76
CA HIS A 90 11.38 -9.71 -3.24
C HIS A 90 10.69 -8.48 -2.65
N ALA A 91 9.44 -8.60 -2.23
CA ALA A 91 8.69 -7.53 -1.58
C ALA A 91 7.78 -8.07 -0.47
N LEU A 92 7.62 -7.31 0.59
CA LEU A 92 6.60 -7.54 1.62
C LEU A 92 5.40 -6.64 1.35
N TRP A 93 4.20 -7.15 1.54
CA TRP A 93 2.96 -6.37 1.59
C TRP A 93 2.33 -6.56 2.97
N LEU A 94 2.27 -5.48 3.76
CA LEU A 94 1.68 -5.48 5.09
C LEU A 94 0.27 -4.89 5.05
N THR A 95 -0.57 -5.30 5.99
CA THR A 95 -1.87 -4.65 6.29
C THR A 95 -1.72 -3.14 6.52
N PRO A 96 -2.81 -2.35 6.48
CA PRO A 96 -2.72 -0.96 6.93
C PRO A 96 -2.27 -0.94 8.40
N LEU A 97 -1.28 -0.10 8.69
CA LEU A 97 -0.67 -0.01 10.03
C LEU A 97 -1.14 1.22 10.82
N VAL A 98 -1.98 2.07 10.20
CA VAL A 98 -2.53 3.28 10.81
C VAL A 98 -3.38 2.97 12.05
N GLU A 99 -3.54 3.94 12.95
CA GLU A 99 -4.34 3.76 14.16
C GLU A 99 -5.76 3.33 13.83
N GLN A 100 -6.20 2.22 14.43
CA GLN A 100 -7.51 1.64 14.22
C GLN A 100 -8.51 2.19 15.23
N ILE A 101 -9.80 1.94 15.00
CA ILE A 101 -10.83 2.22 16.00
C ILE A 101 -10.49 1.60 17.36
N HIS A 102 -10.79 2.35 18.42
CA HIS A 102 -10.41 2.01 19.80
C HIS A 102 -11.36 0.98 20.41
N ALA A 103 -12.59 0.85 19.89
CA ALA A 103 -13.54 -0.18 20.28
C ALA A 103 -13.75 -1.24 19.18
N GLY A 104 -14.57 -2.25 19.50
CA GLY A 104 -15.00 -3.27 18.56
C GLY A 104 -16.47 -3.13 18.20
N THR A 105 -16.89 -3.80 17.14
CA THR A 105 -18.29 -3.87 16.72
C THR A 105 -18.64 -5.28 16.23
N ASP A 106 -19.93 -5.57 16.09
CA ASP A 106 -20.41 -6.81 15.47
C ASP A 106 -21.05 -6.50 14.12
N GLU A 107 -20.34 -6.83 13.05
CA GLU A 107 -20.82 -6.68 11.66
C GLU A 107 -21.54 -7.95 11.14
N GLY A 108 -22.08 -8.77 12.05
CA GLY A 108 -22.83 -9.99 11.72
C GLY A 108 -22.02 -11.28 11.83
N THR A 109 -20.76 -11.18 12.24
CA THR A 109 -19.84 -12.32 12.43
C THR A 109 -19.29 -12.43 13.86
N GLY A 110 -19.89 -11.68 14.79
CA GLY A 110 -19.48 -11.58 16.18
C GLY A 110 -18.60 -10.37 16.46
N PHE A 111 -18.53 -9.99 17.74
CA PHE A 111 -17.75 -8.85 18.21
C PHE A 111 -16.29 -8.94 17.76
N THR A 112 -15.83 -7.89 17.07
CA THR A 112 -14.56 -7.82 16.33
C THR A 112 -13.87 -6.50 16.61
N TYR A 113 -12.55 -6.53 16.79
CA TYR A 113 -11.68 -5.35 16.80
C TYR A 113 -11.01 -5.14 15.43
N GLY A 114 -10.49 -3.94 15.15
CA GLY A 114 -9.78 -3.60 13.91
C GLY A 114 -8.41 -4.24 13.70
N TYR A 115 -8.21 -5.50 14.12
CA TYR A 115 -6.90 -6.20 14.05
C TYR A 115 -6.35 -6.35 12.62
N HIS A 116 -7.21 -6.25 11.61
CA HIS A 116 -6.86 -6.41 10.20
C HIS A 116 -6.34 -5.12 9.55
N GLY A 117 -6.45 -3.96 10.21
CA GLY A 117 -5.91 -2.68 9.71
C GLY A 117 -6.88 -1.83 8.87
N TYR A 118 -8.00 -2.39 8.41
CA TYR A 118 -8.95 -1.71 7.52
C TYR A 118 -9.98 -0.81 8.23
N TRP A 119 -9.90 -0.63 9.54
CA TRP A 119 -10.80 0.24 10.30
C TRP A 119 -10.06 1.46 10.84
N ALA A 120 -9.47 2.22 9.93
CA ALA A 120 -8.68 3.40 10.25
C ALA A 120 -9.48 4.40 11.09
N LYS A 121 -8.84 4.93 12.12
CA LYS A 121 -9.29 6.04 12.97
C LYS A 121 -8.45 7.29 12.77
N ASP A 122 -7.16 7.14 12.62
CA ASP A 122 -6.23 8.25 12.43
C ASP A 122 -5.08 7.79 11.52
N TRP A 123 -5.02 8.35 10.30
CA TRP A 123 -3.97 8.03 9.33
C TRP A 123 -2.60 8.61 9.69
N THR A 124 -2.53 9.57 10.63
CA THR A 124 -1.30 10.29 10.97
C THR A 124 -0.35 9.54 11.88
N VAL A 125 -0.82 8.46 12.51
CA VAL A 125 -0.04 7.67 13.45
C VAL A 125 -0.32 6.19 13.25
N LEU A 126 0.62 5.35 13.69
CA LEU A 126 0.47 3.90 13.70
C LEU A 126 -0.46 3.45 14.83
N ASP A 127 -1.16 2.33 14.63
CA ASP A 127 -1.81 1.64 15.74
C ASP A 127 -0.74 1.10 16.69
N PRO A 128 -0.77 1.46 17.99
CA PRO A 128 0.23 1.02 18.95
C PRO A 128 0.26 -0.49 19.16
N ASN A 129 -0.77 -1.26 18.74
CA ASN A 129 -0.69 -2.72 18.72
C ASN A 129 0.24 -3.27 17.63
N PHE A 130 0.54 -2.51 16.57
CA PHE A 130 1.50 -2.91 15.55
C PHE A 130 2.92 -2.43 15.85
N GLY A 131 3.07 -1.34 16.59
CA GLY A 131 4.35 -0.80 17.01
C GLY A 131 4.46 0.71 16.82
N THR A 132 5.68 1.19 16.74
CA THR A 132 6.06 2.60 16.72
C THR A 132 6.65 3.03 15.38
N GLN A 133 6.69 4.34 15.14
CA GLN A 133 7.31 4.92 13.93
C GLN A 133 8.80 4.54 13.81
N ASP A 134 9.53 4.49 14.92
CA ASP A 134 10.94 4.07 14.95
C ASP A 134 11.11 2.59 14.57
N GLU A 135 10.18 1.73 15.02
CA GLU A 135 10.17 0.31 14.62
C GLU A 135 9.83 0.15 13.14
N LEU A 136 8.89 0.94 12.60
CA LEU A 136 8.58 0.92 11.16
C LEU A 136 9.81 1.33 10.33
N LYS A 137 10.47 2.43 10.72
CA LYS A 137 11.71 2.89 10.09
C LYS A 137 12.77 1.79 10.10
N THR A 138 12.99 1.18 11.26
CA THR A 138 13.95 0.08 11.43
C THR A 138 13.59 -1.12 10.55
N MET A 139 12.31 -1.50 10.49
CA MET A 139 11.85 -2.63 9.67
C MET A 139 12.11 -2.39 8.18
N ILE A 140 11.80 -1.18 7.69
CA ILE A 140 12.00 -0.81 6.29
C ILE A 140 13.49 -0.78 5.95
N GLU A 141 14.31 -0.15 6.78
CA GLU A 141 15.77 -0.14 6.62
C GLU A 141 16.33 -1.58 6.58
N THR A 142 15.88 -2.44 7.49
CA THR A 142 16.27 -3.86 7.53
C THR A 142 15.82 -4.61 6.27
N ALA A 143 14.60 -4.37 5.80
CA ALA A 143 14.10 -4.96 4.55
C ALA A 143 14.97 -4.55 3.36
N HIS A 144 15.27 -3.26 3.25
CA HIS A 144 16.09 -2.66 2.20
C HIS A 144 17.52 -3.20 2.19
N GLU A 145 18.15 -3.34 3.36
CA GLU A 145 19.47 -3.99 3.51
C GLU A 145 19.48 -5.45 3.04
N HIS A 146 18.35 -6.14 3.19
CA HIS A 146 18.13 -7.50 2.71
C HIS A 146 17.67 -7.58 1.24
N GLY A 147 17.61 -6.45 0.54
CA GLY A 147 17.18 -6.35 -0.86
C GLY A 147 15.67 -6.55 -1.07
N ILE A 148 14.88 -6.39 -0.01
CA ILE A 148 13.43 -6.60 0.00
C ILE A 148 12.72 -5.25 -0.04
N ARG A 149 11.76 -5.10 -0.96
CA ARG A 149 10.88 -3.91 -1.05
C ARG A 149 9.73 -3.98 -0.05
N VAL A 150 9.16 -2.85 0.32
CA VAL A 150 8.03 -2.79 1.26
C VAL A 150 6.83 -2.07 0.63
N LEU A 151 5.70 -2.77 0.58
CA LEU A 151 4.39 -2.22 0.30
C LEU A 151 3.60 -2.13 1.60
N LEU A 152 2.96 -0.99 1.81
CA LEU A 152 1.88 -0.88 2.78
C LEU A 152 0.53 -0.97 2.08
N ASP A 153 -0.53 -1.26 2.81
CA ASP A 153 -1.89 -1.17 2.31
C ASP A 153 -2.45 0.24 2.53
N ALA A 154 -3.05 0.82 1.50
CA ALA A 154 -3.61 2.16 1.50
C ALA A 154 -5.14 2.10 1.39
N VAL A 155 -5.81 2.63 2.42
CA VAL A 155 -7.27 2.75 2.49
C VAL A 155 -7.64 4.23 2.46
N VAL A 156 -8.18 4.68 1.32
CA VAL A 156 -8.71 6.05 1.15
C VAL A 156 -10.25 6.06 1.21
N ASN A 157 -10.88 4.93 0.88
CA ASN A 157 -12.33 4.83 0.68
C ASN A 157 -13.15 5.11 1.95
N HIS A 158 -12.72 4.58 3.08
CA HIS A 158 -13.56 4.52 4.28
C HIS A 158 -12.76 4.72 5.56
N HIS A 159 -13.48 5.14 6.60
CA HIS A 159 -13.03 5.09 7.99
C HIS A 159 -13.54 3.80 8.64
N GLY A 160 -13.02 3.43 9.81
CA GLY A 160 -13.56 2.32 10.59
C GLY A 160 -15.02 2.50 11.04
N PRO A 161 -15.67 1.43 11.52
CA PRO A 161 -17.04 1.50 11.98
C PRO A 161 -17.26 2.53 13.09
N GLN A 162 -18.45 3.13 13.13
CA GLN A 162 -18.78 4.07 14.20
C GLN A 162 -18.96 3.31 15.53
N THR A 163 -18.24 3.75 16.55
CA THR A 163 -18.36 3.21 17.92
C THR A 163 -18.59 4.33 18.94
N GLU A 164 -19.04 3.98 20.14
CA GLU A 164 -19.18 4.96 21.23
C GLU A 164 -17.84 5.55 21.67
N ALA A 165 -16.75 4.77 21.62
CA ALA A 165 -15.42 5.22 22.03
C ALA A 165 -14.76 6.14 20.99
N ASP A 166 -15.13 5.98 19.71
CA ASP A 166 -14.41 6.61 18.62
C ASP A 166 -15.00 7.95 18.15
N GLY A 167 -16.23 8.25 18.57
CA GLY A 167 -16.95 9.44 18.14
C GLY A 167 -17.46 9.33 16.71
N ILE A 168 -17.91 10.45 16.16
CA ILE A 168 -18.51 10.53 14.82
C ILE A 168 -17.66 11.44 13.96
N TRP A 169 -17.25 10.94 12.80
CA TRP A 169 -16.63 11.78 11.79
C TRP A 169 -17.66 12.76 11.21
N PRO A 170 -17.27 14.03 10.95
CA PRO A 170 -18.19 15.04 10.44
C PRO A 170 -18.89 14.62 9.14
N GLU A 171 -20.12 15.10 8.93
CA GLU A 171 -20.93 14.80 7.73
C GLU A 171 -20.35 15.37 6.43
N ASP A 172 -19.47 16.36 6.53
CA ASP A 172 -18.71 16.92 5.41
C ASP A 172 -17.42 16.13 5.10
N TRP A 173 -17.08 15.13 5.92
CA TRP A 173 -16.00 14.17 5.69
C TRP A 173 -16.50 12.83 5.14
N VAL A 174 -17.61 12.32 5.68
CA VAL A 174 -18.06 10.94 5.42
C VAL A 174 -19.56 10.85 5.10
N ARG A 175 -19.92 9.87 4.27
CA ARG A 175 -21.29 9.41 4.05
C ARG A 175 -21.62 8.17 4.89
N ARG A 176 -22.88 8.07 5.31
CA ARG A 176 -23.43 6.96 6.12
C ARG A 176 -24.56 6.24 5.39
N GLY A 177 -24.55 6.30 4.07
CA GLY A 177 -25.55 5.71 3.19
C GLY A 177 -25.72 6.47 1.88
N PRO A 178 -26.38 5.85 0.88
CA PRO A 178 -26.96 4.49 0.93
C PRO A 178 -25.90 3.39 0.86
N THR A 179 -26.24 2.15 1.24
CA THR A 179 -25.37 0.98 0.97
C THR A 179 -25.23 0.74 -0.53
N CYS A 180 -24.06 0.27 -0.96
CA CYS A 180 -23.77 0.03 -2.37
C CYS A 180 -24.73 -0.99 -3.00
N THR A 181 -25.22 -0.66 -4.19
CA THR A 181 -26.09 -1.52 -5.01
C THR A 181 -25.30 -2.30 -6.06
N HIS A 182 -24.12 -1.80 -6.44
CA HIS A 182 -23.23 -2.35 -7.46
C HIS A 182 -23.88 -2.57 -8.84
N ASP A 183 -24.95 -1.83 -9.14
CA ASP A 183 -25.71 -1.88 -10.41
C ASP A 183 -25.30 -0.79 -11.41
N SER A 184 -24.43 0.12 -10.98
CA SER A 184 -23.92 1.26 -11.72
C SER A 184 -22.62 1.76 -11.10
N TYR A 185 -21.89 2.62 -11.79
CA TYR A 185 -20.72 3.31 -11.24
C TYR A 185 -21.06 4.07 -9.96
N ALA A 186 -22.11 4.89 -9.97
CA ALA A 186 -22.53 5.64 -8.78
C ALA A 186 -22.99 4.70 -7.64
N GLY A 187 -23.64 3.58 -7.98
CA GLY A 187 -24.02 2.54 -7.03
C GLY A 187 -22.83 1.73 -6.47
N GLY A 188 -21.62 1.98 -6.96
CA GLY A 188 -20.37 1.39 -6.48
C GLY A 188 -19.41 2.39 -5.81
N THR A 189 -19.47 3.69 -6.14
CA THR A 189 -18.56 4.72 -5.61
C THR A 189 -19.21 5.77 -4.70
N SER A 190 -20.52 5.99 -4.82
CA SER A 190 -21.26 7.01 -4.05
C SER A 190 -22.15 6.39 -2.98
N CYS A 191 -21.60 5.44 -2.23
CA CYS A 191 -22.34 4.57 -1.33
C CYS A 191 -21.47 4.13 -0.15
N ASN A 192 -22.02 3.33 0.75
CA ASN A 192 -21.28 2.67 1.84
C ASN A 192 -21.13 1.19 1.52
N LEU A 193 -19.92 0.66 1.67
CA LEU A 193 -19.64 -0.76 1.42
C LEU A 193 -20.46 -1.68 2.32
N VAL A 194 -20.53 -1.34 3.61
CA VAL A 194 -21.36 -2.02 4.60
C VAL A 194 -22.07 -0.98 5.47
N GLU A 195 -23.22 -1.35 6.05
CA GLU A 195 -24.12 -0.41 6.72
C GLU A 195 -23.46 0.42 7.84
N ASN A 196 -22.52 -0.17 8.59
CA ASN A 196 -21.85 0.50 9.70
C ASN A 196 -20.46 1.07 9.35
N LEU A 197 -20.04 1.04 8.08
CA LEU A 197 -18.75 1.53 7.63
C LEU A 197 -18.95 2.84 6.86
N PRO A 198 -18.52 3.99 7.41
CA PRO A 198 -18.69 5.28 6.76
C PRO A 198 -17.64 5.49 5.67
N ASP A 199 -18.10 5.73 4.44
CA ASP A 199 -17.24 6.02 3.30
C ASP A 199 -16.87 7.51 3.31
N VAL A 200 -15.61 7.80 3.02
CA VAL A 200 -15.10 9.16 2.83
C VAL A 200 -15.76 9.76 1.59
N LEU A 201 -16.12 11.04 1.65
CA LEU A 201 -16.65 11.80 0.52
C LEU A 201 -15.51 12.11 -0.48
N THR A 202 -14.99 11.07 -1.11
CA THR A 202 -13.83 11.14 -2.01
C THR A 202 -14.14 11.98 -3.25
N GLU A 203 -15.38 12.00 -3.72
CA GLU A 203 -15.80 12.82 -4.87
C GLU A 203 -15.85 14.33 -4.56
N SER A 204 -15.84 14.72 -3.28
CA SER A 204 -16.01 16.11 -2.88
C SER A 204 -14.71 16.90 -3.00
N ASN A 205 -14.79 18.07 -3.63
CA ASN A 205 -13.73 19.10 -3.62
C ASN A 205 -14.06 20.28 -2.70
N GLN A 206 -15.09 20.14 -1.88
CA GLN A 206 -15.44 21.18 -0.91
C GLN A 206 -14.31 21.34 0.10
N GLU A 207 -13.82 22.57 0.28
CA GLU A 207 -12.89 22.87 1.34
C GLU A 207 -13.57 22.73 2.70
N ILE A 208 -12.99 21.91 3.56
CA ILE A 208 -13.50 21.59 4.89
C ILE A 208 -12.40 21.70 5.94
N ALA A 209 -12.84 21.91 7.18
CA ALA A 209 -11.95 21.89 8.33
C ALA A 209 -11.55 20.45 8.69
N LEU A 210 -10.44 20.32 9.43
CA LEU A 210 -10.07 19.04 10.06
C LEU A 210 -11.15 18.59 11.06
N PRO A 211 -11.30 17.27 11.28
CA PRO A 211 -12.21 16.76 12.28
C PRO A 211 -11.85 17.30 13.67
N PRO A 212 -12.81 17.82 14.45
CA PRO A 212 -12.53 18.41 15.76
C PRO A 212 -11.78 17.48 16.72
N GLN A 213 -12.11 16.19 16.70
CA GLN A 213 -11.48 15.16 17.51
C GLN A 213 -10.00 14.97 17.17
N LEU A 214 -9.62 15.10 15.89
CA LEU A 214 -8.24 14.99 15.44
C LEU A 214 -7.44 16.23 15.87
N VAL A 215 -8.03 17.41 15.71
CA VAL A 215 -7.44 18.67 16.20
C VAL A 215 -7.25 18.66 17.71
N GLU A 216 -8.21 18.12 18.48
CA GLU A 216 -8.09 17.97 19.93
C GLU A 216 -6.98 17.00 20.32
N LYS A 217 -6.92 15.84 19.64
CA LYS A 217 -5.83 14.86 19.82
C LYS A 217 -4.45 15.51 19.61
N TRP A 218 -4.26 16.18 18.48
CA TRP A 218 -2.99 16.85 18.17
C TRP A 218 -2.61 17.96 19.16
N LYS A 219 -3.59 18.66 19.73
CA LYS A 219 -3.34 19.63 20.83
C LYS A 219 -2.84 18.95 22.08
N ASN A 220 -3.49 17.85 22.48
CA ASN A 220 -3.13 17.10 23.69
C ASN A 220 -1.74 16.47 23.57
N GLU A 221 -1.35 16.10 22.36
CA GLU A 221 -0.04 15.52 22.05
C GLU A 221 1.03 16.59 21.77
N GLY A 222 0.66 17.87 21.67
CA GLY A 222 1.58 18.97 21.43
C GLY A 222 2.09 19.09 19.98
N ARG A 223 1.48 18.37 19.03
CA ARG A 223 1.88 18.35 17.61
C ARG A 223 1.02 19.21 16.68
N LEU A 224 -0.05 19.84 17.18
CA LEU A 224 -0.98 20.62 16.33
C LEU A 224 -0.27 21.64 15.44
N GLU A 225 0.67 22.41 15.98
CA GLU A 225 1.36 23.45 15.20
C GLU A 225 2.18 22.86 14.05
N GLN A 226 2.84 21.73 14.29
CA GLN A 226 3.61 21.01 13.28
C GLN A 226 2.67 20.46 12.18
N GLU A 227 1.63 19.73 12.58
CA GLU A 227 0.66 19.13 11.66
C GLU A 227 0.00 20.16 10.75
N MET A 228 -0.38 21.32 11.32
CA MET A 228 -0.94 22.43 10.55
C MET A 228 0.06 23.00 9.56
N ALA A 229 1.33 23.18 9.95
CA ALA A 229 2.36 23.71 9.07
C ALA A 229 2.67 22.76 7.89
N GLU A 230 2.71 21.46 8.15
CA GLU A 230 2.90 20.44 7.11
C GLU A 230 1.72 20.38 6.14
N LEU A 231 0.48 20.45 6.65
CA LEU A 231 -0.71 20.53 5.81
C LEU A 231 -0.72 21.81 4.97
N ASP A 232 -0.39 22.96 5.57
CA ASP A 232 -0.29 24.23 4.86
C ASP A 232 0.72 24.13 3.70
N ALA A 233 1.91 23.56 3.95
CA ALA A 233 2.93 23.35 2.93
C ALA A 233 2.48 22.37 1.84
N PHE A 234 1.79 21.28 2.20
CA PHE A 234 1.27 20.30 1.25
C PHE A 234 0.24 20.93 0.31
N PHE A 235 -0.76 21.65 0.85
CA PHE A 235 -1.81 22.26 0.04
C PHE A 235 -1.30 23.45 -0.78
N GLU A 236 -0.34 24.24 -0.26
CA GLU A 236 0.32 25.30 -1.04
C GLU A 236 1.11 24.72 -2.23
N ARG A 237 1.87 23.64 -1.99
CA ARG A 237 2.70 23.01 -3.03
C ARG A 237 1.87 22.35 -4.12
N THR A 238 0.81 21.64 -3.74
CA THR A 238 -0.01 20.84 -4.67
C THR A 238 -1.11 21.64 -5.34
N GLY A 239 -1.62 22.69 -4.69
CA GLY A 239 -2.78 23.46 -5.15
C GLY A 239 -4.10 22.70 -5.07
N TYR A 240 -4.13 21.51 -4.45
CA TYR A 240 -5.36 20.76 -4.22
C TYR A 240 -6.25 21.46 -3.17
N PRO A 241 -7.57 21.32 -3.26
CA PRO A 241 -8.46 21.81 -2.21
C PRO A 241 -8.27 21.02 -0.92
N ARG A 242 -8.56 21.66 0.20
CA ARG A 242 -8.63 21.04 1.54
C ARG A 242 -9.86 20.13 1.67
N ALA A 243 -9.88 19.05 0.90
CA ALA A 243 -10.97 18.08 0.86
C ALA A 243 -10.54 16.73 1.48
N PRO A 244 -11.49 15.88 1.93
CA PRO A 244 -11.20 14.68 2.72
C PRO A 244 -10.10 13.79 2.13
N ARG A 245 -10.22 13.45 0.84
CA ARG A 245 -9.27 12.55 0.18
C ARG A 245 -7.85 13.12 0.15
N PHE A 246 -7.68 14.43 -0.02
CA PHE A 246 -6.36 15.04 -0.11
C PHE A 246 -5.66 15.13 1.25
N TYR A 247 -6.43 15.27 2.34
CA TYR A 247 -5.87 15.09 3.69
C TYR A 247 -5.36 13.66 3.88
N ILE A 248 -6.16 12.65 3.50
CA ILE A 248 -5.75 11.23 3.63
C ILE A 248 -4.55 10.92 2.74
N MET A 249 -4.54 11.38 1.49
CA MET A 249 -3.41 11.21 0.57
C MET A 249 -2.14 11.88 1.11
N LYS A 250 -2.23 13.06 1.74
CA LYS A 250 -1.10 13.69 2.44
C LYS A 250 -0.55 12.73 3.50
N TRP A 251 -1.40 12.29 4.43
CA TRP A 251 -0.98 11.45 5.55
C TRP A 251 -0.40 10.10 5.10
N LEU A 252 -0.96 9.49 4.06
CA LEU A 252 -0.40 8.29 3.46
C LEU A 252 0.94 8.57 2.76
N SER A 253 1.08 9.71 2.08
CA SER A 253 2.33 10.10 1.42
C SER A 253 3.45 10.44 2.39
N ASP A 254 3.14 10.80 3.63
CA ASP A 254 4.16 11.00 4.67
C ASP A 254 4.92 9.71 4.95
N TYR A 255 4.26 8.53 4.91
CA TYR A 255 4.96 7.25 5.04
C TYR A 255 5.96 6.98 3.91
N VAL A 256 5.71 7.54 2.72
CA VAL A 256 6.64 7.49 1.59
C VAL A 256 7.80 8.46 1.82
N ALA A 257 7.49 9.70 2.20
CA ALA A 257 8.49 10.76 2.41
C ALA A 257 9.40 10.49 3.61
N ASP A 258 8.89 9.88 4.68
CA ASP A 258 9.61 9.68 5.93
C ASP A 258 10.40 8.38 5.96
N TYR A 259 9.85 7.31 5.38
CA TYR A 259 10.44 5.96 5.50
C TYR A 259 10.89 5.36 4.17
N GLY A 260 10.44 5.87 3.03
CA GLY A 260 10.83 5.34 1.73
C GLY A 260 10.24 3.98 1.41
N ILE A 261 9.00 3.71 1.83
CA ILE A 261 8.28 2.54 1.33
C ILE A 261 8.27 2.54 -0.21
N ASP A 262 8.23 1.37 -0.82
CA ASP A 262 8.45 1.21 -2.26
C ASP A 262 7.15 1.18 -3.07
N GLY A 263 6.02 1.04 -2.39
CA GLY A 263 4.73 1.04 -3.02
C GLY A 263 3.55 0.99 -2.06
N PHE A 264 2.36 1.08 -2.64
CA PHE A 264 1.11 0.76 -1.95
C PHE A 264 0.37 -0.35 -2.69
N ARG A 265 -0.21 -1.28 -1.93
CA ARG A 265 -1.43 -1.96 -2.37
C ARG A 265 -2.60 -1.06 -2.00
N VAL A 266 -3.45 -0.75 -2.96
CA VAL A 266 -4.62 0.12 -2.74
C VAL A 266 -5.86 -0.74 -2.54
N ASP A 267 -6.50 -0.54 -1.39
CA ASP A 267 -7.75 -1.18 -1.01
C ASP A 267 -8.95 -0.62 -1.76
N THR A 268 -9.93 -1.49 -2.04
CA THR A 268 -11.27 -1.09 -2.51
C THR A 268 -11.25 -0.10 -3.67
N ALA A 269 -10.29 -0.24 -4.60
CA ALA A 269 -9.99 0.77 -5.62
C ALA A 269 -11.21 1.17 -6.47
N LYS A 270 -12.10 0.22 -6.75
CA LYS A 270 -13.31 0.45 -7.54
C LYS A 270 -14.47 1.13 -6.78
N HIS A 271 -14.28 1.43 -5.50
CA HIS A 271 -15.28 2.07 -4.63
C HIS A 271 -15.05 3.57 -4.46
N THR A 272 -14.06 4.12 -5.15
CA THR A 272 -13.83 5.55 -5.29
C THR A 272 -13.78 5.93 -6.77
N GLU A 273 -13.78 7.22 -7.09
CA GLU A 273 -13.58 7.64 -8.47
C GLU A 273 -12.18 7.29 -8.98
N VAL A 274 -12.06 6.86 -10.24
CA VAL A 274 -10.75 6.47 -10.80
C VAL A 274 -9.70 7.59 -10.72
N THR A 275 -10.16 8.85 -10.78
CA THR A 275 -9.33 10.05 -10.66
C THR A 275 -8.67 10.17 -9.29
N VAL A 276 -9.24 9.57 -8.23
CA VAL A 276 -8.63 9.51 -6.90
C VAL A 276 -7.27 8.83 -6.98
N TRP A 277 -7.16 7.77 -7.78
CA TRP A 277 -5.90 7.02 -7.92
C TRP A 277 -4.91 7.70 -8.86
N GLU A 278 -5.39 8.45 -9.86
CA GLU A 278 -4.54 9.32 -10.67
C GLU A 278 -3.90 10.43 -9.82
N GLU A 279 -4.70 11.07 -8.95
CA GLU A 279 -4.23 12.08 -8.00
C GLU A 279 -3.26 11.48 -6.96
N PHE A 280 -3.59 10.30 -6.42
CA PHE A 280 -2.75 9.62 -5.46
C PHE A 280 -1.39 9.22 -6.05
N ARG A 281 -1.36 8.73 -7.29
CA ARG A 281 -0.13 8.42 -8.03
C ARG A 281 0.80 9.62 -8.11
N VAL A 282 0.27 10.79 -8.49
CA VAL A 282 1.06 12.03 -8.58
C VAL A 282 1.67 12.41 -7.23
N ILE A 283 0.89 12.29 -6.15
CA ILE A 283 1.35 12.60 -4.78
C ILE A 283 2.45 11.62 -4.33
N CYS A 284 2.24 10.32 -4.51
CA CYS A 284 3.21 9.29 -4.12
C CYS A 284 4.50 9.36 -4.92
N ASP A 285 4.44 9.57 -6.24
CA ASP A 285 5.64 9.72 -7.08
C ASP A 285 6.48 10.92 -6.64
N ALA A 286 5.83 12.05 -6.31
CA ALA A 286 6.52 13.23 -5.82
C ALA A 286 7.18 12.98 -4.45
N ALA A 287 6.48 12.34 -3.51
CA ALA A 287 7.01 11.99 -2.20
C ALA A 287 8.19 11.02 -2.32
N PHE A 288 8.09 9.99 -3.16
CA PHE A 288 9.17 9.01 -3.35
C PHE A 288 10.39 9.61 -4.04
N ALA A 289 10.17 10.47 -5.04
CA ALA A 289 11.26 11.21 -5.68
C ALA A 289 12.01 12.11 -4.69
N GLN A 290 11.27 12.79 -3.81
CA GLN A 290 11.86 13.60 -2.73
C GLN A 290 12.64 12.71 -1.76
N TRP A 291 12.06 11.61 -1.28
CA TRP A 291 12.74 10.68 -0.38
C TRP A 291 14.05 10.15 -0.99
N LYS A 292 14.04 9.75 -2.28
CA LYS A 292 15.26 9.30 -2.99
C LYS A 292 16.32 10.39 -3.07
N GLN A 293 15.91 11.64 -3.26
CA GLN A 293 16.83 12.78 -3.32
C GLN A 293 17.48 13.03 -1.95
N GLU A 294 16.72 12.89 -0.87
CA GLU A 294 17.16 13.14 0.51
C GLU A 294 17.96 11.96 1.08
N ASN A 295 17.75 10.74 0.58
CA ASN A 295 18.36 9.50 1.08
C ASN A 295 19.14 8.73 0.00
N PRO A 296 20.11 9.35 -0.71
CA PRO A 296 20.77 8.74 -1.87
C PRO A 296 21.50 7.43 -1.58
N GLU A 297 21.95 7.21 -0.34
CA GLU A 297 22.64 5.98 0.07
C GLU A 297 21.66 4.80 0.31
N ALA A 298 20.41 5.11 0.67
CA ALA A 298 19.34 4.13 0.90
C ALA A 298 18.60 3.74 -0.39
N VAL A 299 18.70 4.54 -1.47
CA VAL A 299 18.03 4.25 -2.74
C VAL A 299 18.45 2.90 -3.29
N LEU A 300 17.50 1.97 -3.41
CA LEU A 300 17.77 0.61 -3.84
C LEU A 300 18.01 0.51 -5.36
N ASP A 301 17.18 1.20 -6.14
CA ASP A 301 17.27 1.30 -7.60
C ASP A 301 16.47 2.52 -8.13
N GLN A 302 16.36 2.62 -9.46
CA GLN A 302 15.64 3.70 -10.16
C GLN A 302 14.17 3.38 -10.49
N SER A 303 13.61 2.30 -9.96
CA SER A 303 12.20 1.94 -10.16
C SER A 303 11.29 3.07 -9.65
N PRO A 304 10.20 3.38 -10.35
CA PRO A 304 9.19 4.31 -9.85
C PRO A 304 8.51 3.76 -8.59
N PHE A 305 7.74 4.61 -7.91
CA PHE A 305 6.88 4.14 -6.83
C PHE A 305 5.83 3.18 -7.40
N TYR A 306 5.61 2.04 -6.73
CA TYR A 306 4.75 0.98 -7.24
C TYR A 306 3.35 1.06 -6.66
N LEU A 307 2.34 1.14 -7.52
CA LEU A 307 0.93 1.07 -7.13
C LEU A 307 0.28 -0.19 -7.71
N VAL A 308 -0.25 -1.02 -6.81
CA VAL A 308 -1.10 -2.17 -7.18
C VAL A 308 -2.49 -2.02 -6.60
N GLY A 309 -3.52 -2.06 -7.45
CA GLY A 309 -4.90 -1.83 -7.03
C GLY A 309 -5.70 -3.12 -6.83
N GLU A 310 -6.57 -3.13 -5.82
CA GLU A 310 -7.64 -4.11 -5.72
C GLU A 310 -8.92 -3.58 -6.40
N VAL A 311 -9.13 -3.97 -7.65
CA VAL A 311 -10.43 -3.88 -8.30
C VAL A 311 -11.07 -5.26 -8.17
N TYR A 312 -11.91 -5.46 -7.14
CA TYR A 312 -12.48 -6.78 -6.87
C TYR A 312 -13.20 -7.34 -8.11
N SER A 313 -12.98 -8.61 -8.44
CA SER A 313 -13.40 -9.27 -9.69
C SER A 313 -12.65 -8.82 -10.96
N TYR A 314 -11.53 -8.10 -10.84
CA TYR A 314 -10.66 -7.84 -11.99
C TYR A 314 -10.08 -9.15 -12.54
N ASP A 315 -10.10 -9.23 -13.86
CA ASP A 315 -9.60 -10.33 -14.65
C ASP A 315 -8.68 -9.71 -15.71
N ILE A 316 -7.53 -10.32 -15.97
CA ILE A 316 -6.59 -9.84 -16.99
C ILE A 316 -7.23 -9.63 -18.38
N HIS A 317 -8.32 -10.35 -18.70
CA HIS A 317 -9.09 -10.19 -19.94
C HIS A 317 -9.92 -8.91 -19.99
N HIS A 318 -10.19 -8.28 -18.84
CA HIS A 318 -10.72 -6.91 -18.80
C HIS A 318 -9.71 -5.89 -19.32
N MET A 319 -8.43 -6.28 -19.44
CA MET A 319 -7.32 -5.44 -19.89
C MET A 319 -7.24 -4.19 -19.00
N LYS A 320 -7.36 -3.00 -19.57
CA LYS A 320 -7.23 -1.74 -18.82
C LYS A 320 -8.55 -1.23 -18.24
N ASP A 321 -9.67 -1.75 -18.71
CA ASP A 321 -10.99 -1.19 -18.44
C ASP A 321 -11.84 -2.13 -17.59
N TYR A 322 -12.38 -1.63 -16.48
CA TYR A 322 -13.39 -2.33 -15.69
C TYR A 322 -14.79 -1.85 -16.07
N ASP A 323 -15.72 -2.79 -16.22
CA ASP A 323 -17.11 -2.51 -16.63
C ASP A 323 -18.04 -2.45 -15.42
N PHE A 324 -18.56 -1.26 -15.11
CA PHE A 324 -19.56 -1.03 -14.05
C PHE A 324 -20.99 -1.32 -14.51
N GLY A 325 -21.19 -1.75 -15.76
CA GLY A 325 -22.49 -2.04 -16.37
C GLY A 325 -23.08 -0.84 -17.10
N ASP A 326 -23.00 0.36 -16.52
CA ASP A 326 -23.45 1.62 -17.15
C ASP A 326 -22.32 2.41 -17.82
N ARG A 327 -21.07 2.18 -17.40
CA ARG A 327 -19.84 2.77 -17.98
C ARG A 327 -18.62 1.88 -17.75
N ARG A 328 -17.55 2.14 -18.51
CA ARG A 328 -16.25 1.50 -18.35
C ARG A 328 -15.23 2.52 -17.84
N GLU A 329 -14.39 2.10 -16.91
CA GLU A 329 -13.33 2.93 -16.34
C GLU A 329 -11.95 2.31 -16.49
N ASN A 330 -10.97 3.14 -16.81
CA ASN A 330 -9.60 2.71 -17.02
C ASN A 330 -8.79 2.90 -15.74
N PHE A 331 -8.45 1.80 -15.06
CA PHE A 331 -7.71 1.82 -13.79
C PHE A 331 -6.18 1.83 -13.99
N PHE A 332 -5.67 1.83 -15.21
CA PHE A 332 -4.22 1.86 -15.44
C PHE A 332 -3.74 3.24 -15.90
N ASN A 333 -4.63 4.03 -16.51
CA ASN A 333 -4.28 5.34 -17.01
C ASN A 333 -3.84 6.24 -15.84
N ASN A 334 -2.56 6.63 -15.84
CA ASN A 334 -1.91 7.49 -14.85
C ASN A 334 -2.13 7.10 -13.37
N SER A 335 -2.40 5.83 -13.08
CA SER A 335 -2.77 5.37 -11.73
C SER A 335 -1.98 4.12 -11.34
N PHE A 336 -2.45 2.93 -11.71
CA PHE A 336 -1.86 1.66 -11.25
C PHE A 336 -0.82 1.09 -12.22
N ASP A 337 0.27 0.54 -11.66
CA ASP A 337 1.23 -0.27 -12.41
C ASP A 337 0.72 -1.71 -12.60
N ALA A 338 -0.07 -2.21 -11.63
CA ALA A 338 -0.70 -3.52 -11.69
C ALA A 338 -2.07 -3.55 -11.00
N LEU A 339 -2.90 -4.54 -11.34
CA LEU A 339 -4.09 -4.87 -10.57
C LEU A 339 -4.05 -6.32 -10.07
N ILE A 340 -4.69 -6.57 -8.93
CA ILE A 340 -4.88 -7.93 -8.41
C ILE A 340 -5.75 -8.73 -9.39
N ASN A 341 -5.22 -9.83 -9.91
CA ASN A 341 -5.86 -10.64 -10.93
C ASN A 341 -6.55 -11.88 -10.34
N PHE A 342 -7.88 -11.89 -10.42
CA PHE A 342 -8.71 -12.97 -9.88
C PHE A 342 -8.88 -14.15 -10.84
N HIS A 343 -8.51 -13.99 -12.13
CA HIS A 343 -8.70 -15.03 -13.15
C HIS A 343 -8.00 -16.35 -12.79
N ILE A 344 -6.75 -16.27 -12.33
CA ILE A 344 -5.88 -17.43 -12.15
C ILE A 344 -6.46 -18.49 -11.19
N LYS A 345 -7.32 -18.09 -10.25
CA LYS A 345 -7.99 -19.01 -9.32
C LYS A 345 -8.99 -19.94 -10.03
N GLY A 346 -9.50 -19.55 -11.20
CA GLY A 346 -10.47 -20.29 -11.99
C GLY A 346 -9.90 -21.08 -13.17
N THR A 347 -8.58 -21.21 -13.29
CA THR A 347 -7.91 -21.79 -14.47
C THR A 347 -7.53 -23.26 -14.31
N GLN A 348 -8.11 -23.99 -13.37
CA GLN A 348 -7.75 -25.39 -13.05
C GLN A 348 -7.91 -26.35 -14.23
N ASP A 349 -8.77 -26.03 -15.19
CA ASP A 349 -9.05 -26.86 -16.36
C ASP A 349 -8.15 -26.53 -17.58
N LEU A 350 -7.31 -25.49 -17.48
CA LEU A 350 -6.37 -25.10 -18.54
C LEU A 350 -5.01 -25.79 -18.37
N SER A 351 -4.36 -26.14 -19.48
CA SER A 351 -2.94 -26.49 -19.45
C SER A 351 -2.08 -25.26 -19.19
N LEU A 352 -0.86 -25.47 -18.67
CA LEU A 352 0.10 -24.37 -18.45
C LEU A 352 0.42 -23.62 -19.76
N GLU A 353 0.49 -24.33 -20.88
CA GLU A 353 0.75 -23.72 -22.19
C GLU A 353 -0.40 -22.80 -22.62
N GLU A 354 -1.65 -23.23 -22.43
CA GLU A 354 -2.83 -22.41 -22.74
C GLU A 354 -2.87 -21.16 -21.85
N LEU A 355 -2.68 -21.33 -20.54
CA LEU A 355 -2.69 -20.22 -19.58
C LEU A 355 -1.57 -19.21 -19.86
N TYR A 356 -0.32 -19.67 -20.01
CA TYR A 356 0.81 -18.77 -20.21
C TYR A 356 0.83 -18.14 -21.60
N SER A 357 0.39 -18.84 -22.65
CA SER A 357 0.26 -18.24 -23.98
C SER A 357 -0.79 -17.13 -23.98
N ASP A 358 -1.93 -17.36 -23.33
CA ASP A 358 -3.00 -16.37 -23.20
C ASP A 358 -2.52 -15.12 -22.46
N TYR A 359 -1.90 -15.30 -21.29
CA TYR A 359 -1.36 -14.18 -20.50
C TYR A 359 -0.24 -13.46 -21.25
N SER A 360 0.64 -14.21 -21.93
CA SER A 360 1.71 -13.62 -22.75
C SER A 360 1.14 -12.76 -23.88
N ASN A 361 0.08 -13.20 -24.55
CA ASN A 361 -0.55 -12.42 -25.62
C ASN A 361 -1.18 -11.13 -25.10
N ILE A 362 -1.76 -11.16 -23.89
CA ILE A 362 -2.37 -9.98 -23.28
C ILE A 362 -1.29 -9.00 -22.80
N LEU A 363 -0.32 -9.48 -22.01
CA LEU A 363 0.74 -8.68 -21.40
C LEU A 363 1.74 -8.11 -22.43
N ASN A 364 2.00 -8.81 -23.54
CA ASN A 364 2.83 -8.28 -24.63
C ASN A 364 2.00 -7.61 -25.75
N GLY A 365 0.71 -7.37 -25.49
CA GLY A 365 -0.22 -6.78 -26.45
C GLY A 365 -0.98 -5.61 -25.82
N PRO A 366 -2.30 -5.74 -25.59
CA PRO A 366 -3.10 -4.64 -25.06
C PRO A 366 -2.66 -4.13 -23.67
N MET A 367 -2.00 -4.97 -22.88
CA MET A 367 -1.47 -4.65 -21.54
C MET A 367 0.03 -4.37 -21.52
N ASP A 368 0.68 -4.14 -22.67
CA ASP A 368 2.11 -3.79 -22.72
C ASP A 368 2.44 -2.61 -21.78
N GLY A 369 3.46 -2.81 -20.94
CA GLY A 369 3.90 -1.87 -19.91
C GLY A 369 3.11 -1.90 -18.59
N PHE A 370 2.15 -2.81 -18.42
CA PHE A 370 1.37 -2.97 -17.19
C PHE A 370 1.41 -4.41 -16.67
N GLY A 371 1.35 -4.56 -15.35
CA GLY A 371 1.41 -5.83 -14.66
C GLY A 371 0.06 -6.35 -14.17
N THR A 372 0.10 -7.58 -13.66
CA THR A 372 -0.99 -8.17 -12.86
C THR A 372 -0.40 -8.86 -11.64
N LEU A 373 -1.02 -8.69 -10.48
CA LEU A 373 -0.65 -9.42 -9.27
C LEU A 373 -1.48 -10.69 -9.17
N ASN A 374 -0.87 -11.82 -9.51
CA ASN A 374 -1.49 -13.14 -9.44
C ASN A 374 -1.40 -13.71 -8.02
N PHE A 375 -2.45 -14.38 -7.58
CA PHE A 375 -2.52 -15.01 -6.26
C PHE A 375 -3.44 -16.23 -6.29
N MET A 376 -3.24 -17.17 -5.36
CA MET A 376 -4.07 -18.38 -5.26
C MET A 376 -5.15 -18.25 -4.18
N SER A 377 -4.88 -17.53 -3.10
CA SER A 377 -5.81 -17.28 -1.99
C SER A 377 -5.49 -15.93 -1.34
N SER A 378 -6.49 -15.20 -0.86
CA SER A 378 -6.33 -13.95 -0.10
C SER A 378 -6.97 -14.02 1.28
N HIS A 379 -6.91 -12.89 2.01
CA HIS A 379 -7.59 -12.71 3.29
C HIS A 379 -9.12 -12.62 3.18
N ASP A 380 -9.65 -12.42 1.96
CA ASP A 380 -11.10 -12.35 1.69
C ASP A 380 -11.70 -13.69 1.27
N ASP A 381 -10.87 -14.67 0.90
CA ASP A 381 -11.34 -15.97 0.47
C ASP A 381 -11.86 -16.78 1.68
N GLY A 382 -13.14 -17.13 1.66
CA GLY A 382 -13.80 -17.90 2.73
C GLY A 382 -13.33 -19.36 2.87
N SER A 383 -12.51 -19.84 1.93
CA SER A 383 -11.85 -21.16 1.97
C SER A 383 -10.56 -21.11 1.18
N PRO A 384 -9.47 -21.79 1.63
CA PRO A 384 -8.27 -21.92 0.82
C PRO A 384 -8.60 -22.68 -0.48
N PHE A 385 -8.07 -22.19 -1.61
CA PHE A 385 -8.19 -22.81 -2.93
C PHE A 385 -7.36 -24.09 -3.07
#